data_AF-A0A1I8BF51-F1
#
_entry.id   AF-A0A1I8BF51-F1
#
_cell.length_a   1.000
_cell.length_b   1.000
_cell.length_c   1.000
_cell.angle_alpha   90.00
_cell.angle_beta   90.00
_cell.angle_gamma   90.00
#
_symmetry.space_group_name_H-M   'P 1'
#
loop_
_entity.id
_entity.type
_entity.pdbx_description
1 polymer ?
#
loop_
_entity_poly.entity_id
_entity_poly.type
_entity_poly.pdbx_seq_one_letter_code
_entity_poly.pdbx_strand_id
1 'polypeptide(L)'
;MREHLSSLYRVDTYFIAKNIAELFQYIIYPLLFSSIVYWMSGFVHNALAYASFVASCVCVTNVAISLSYAAACIFGTTDLALAMLPVVVIPLLAFGGFYINQQSLPSYFYPIKFISYFGYGYESAAISQWTRVDKIPGCNQTTLNSNNLTEYNTCYMDGMDVLDSLGFEPENITFDYTALISMILGWRRLTLHVNDSFDSLKNGNPSAMQNITNMNFGIFLCQIPNPQSEPNNLPLSDNLNKESEDSWKKSLNYCEQWFKLRSDWEKVVIIAMILAFLLSLIAFILNFFSFCSCACRLSILMRPLPLLAGLTFICLIIGLGLFWIKNQDYIAQIKVKVNDLDIDSLKSSAVDLVKFVNDLDEVN
;
A
#
# COMPACT_ATOMS: atom_id res chain seq x y z
N MET A 1 -7.61 -22.19 0.70
CA MET A 1 -8.55 -22.83 -0.27
C MET A 1 -8.54 -24.35 -0.25
N ARG A 2 -7.38 -25.05 -0.26
CA ARG A 2 -7.36 -26.54 -0.32
C ARG A 2 -8.09 -27.21 0.85
N GLU A 3 -7.89 -26.73 2.06
CA GLU A 3 -8.52 -27.28 3.29
C GLU A 3 -10.01 -26.93 3.40
N HIS A 4 -10.41 -25.77 2.88
CA HIS A 4 -11.81 -25.37 2.83
C HIS A 4 -12.63 -26.25 1.89
N LEU A 5 -12.07 -26.62 0.73
CA LEU A 5 -12.69 -27.58 -0.20
C LEU A 5 -12.83 -28.99 0.39
N SER A 6 -11.99 -29.34 1.37
CA SER A 6 -12.11 -30.58 2.14
C SER A 6 -13.05 -30.45 3.35
N SER A 7 -13.77 -29.32 3.47
CA SER A 7 -14.70 -29.00 4.56
C SER A 7 -14.09 -29.12 5.96
N LEU A 8 -12.76 -28.95 6.08
CA LEU A 8 -12.04 -29.07 7.36
C LEU A 8 -12.29 -27.85 8.27
N TYR A 9 -12.42 -26.65 7.68
CA TYR A 9 -12.70 -25.40 8.40
C TYR A 9 -13.55 -24.45 7.57
N ARG A 10 -14.39 -23.64 8.23
CA ARG A 10 -15.09 -22.49 7.61
C ARG A 10 -14.11 -21.35 7.35
N VAL A 11 -14.41 -20.56 6.31
CA VAL A 11 -13.60 -19.43 5.87
C VAL A 11 -13.45 -18.37 6.97
N ASP A 12 -14.54 -18.04 7.66
CA ASP A 12 -14.56 -17.07 8.77
C ASP A 12 -13.64 -17.45 9.91
N THR A 13 -13.68 -18.71 10.33
CA THR A 13 -12.89 -19.21 11.46
C THR A 13 -11.41 -19.17 11.13
N TYR A 14 -11.03 -19.55 9.91
CA TYR A 14 -9.66 -19.43 9.43
C TYR A 14 -9.22 -17.96 9.38
N PHE A 15 -10.06 -17.06 8.86
CA PHE A 15 -9.73 -15.64 8.75
C PHE A 15 -9.50 -14.99 10.12
N ILE A 16 -10.38 -15.24 11.09
CA ILE A 16 -10.25 -14.70 12.46
C ILE A 16 -9.00 -15.27 13.14
N ALA A 17 -8.77 -16.58 13.04
CA ALA A 17 -7.60 -17.22 13.63
C ALA A 17 -6.29 -16.66 13.04
N LYS A 18 -6.26 -16.46 11.72
CA LYS A 18 -5.12 -15.84 11.04
C LYS A 18 -4.89 -14.39 11.50
N ASN A 19 -5.96 -13.58 11.56
CA ASN A 19 -5.86 -12.20 12.03
C ASN A 19 -5.34 -12.10 13.47
N ILE A 20 -5.76 -13.01 14.37
CA ILE A 20 -5.27 -13.04 15.75
C ILE A 20 -3.79 -13.43 15.80
N ALA A 21 -3.38 -14.43 15.02
CA ALA A 21 -1.98 -14.87 14.97
C ALA A 21 -1.06 -13.75 14.43
N GLU A 22 -1.51 -13.01 13.41
CA GLU A 22 -0.73 -11.94 12.79
C GLU A 22 -0.80 -10.62 13.57
N LEU A 23 -1.81 -10.40 14.42
CA LEU A 23 -1.97 -9.19 15.23
C LEU A 23 -0.71 -8.86 16.04
N PHE A 24 -0.10 -9.89 16.63
CA PHE A 24 1.12 -9.72 17.42
C PHE A 24 2.27 -9.16 16.57
N GLN A 25 2.41 -9.68 15.35
CA GLN A 25 3.40 -9.22 14.39
C GLN A 25 3.13 -7.77 13.97
N TYR A 26 1.86 -7.40 13.77
CA TYR A 26 1.45 -6.04 13.38
C TYR A 26 1.55 -5.01 14.49
N ILE A 27 1.70 -5.42 15.74
CA ILE A 27 1.97 -4.50 16.86
C ILE A 27 3.48 -4.33 17.04
N ILE A 28 4.24 -5.43 17.00
CA ILE A 28 5.68 -5.39 17.31
C ILE A 28 6.48 -4.62 16.27
N TYR A 29 6.23 -4.83 14.98
CA TYR A 29 6.98 -4.14 13.92
C TYR A 29 6.85 -2.61 13.99
N PRO A 30 5.64 -2.02 13.98
CA PRO A 30 5.50 -0.57 14.08
C PRO A 30 5.93 -0.06 15.46
N LEU A 31 5.78 -0.83 16.54
CA LEU A 31 6.31 -0.43 17.86
C LEU A 31 7.83 -0.26 17.79
N LEU A 32 8.58 -1.26 17.33
CA LEU A 32 10.04 -1.17 17.22
C LEU A 32 10.47 -0.02 16.32
N PHE A 33 9.84 0.14 15.16
CA PHE A 33 10.17 1.20 14.22
C PHE A 33 9.86 2.59 14.80
N SER A 34 8.66 2.80 15.33
CA SER A 34 8.25 4.09 15.91
C SER A 34 9.07 4.44 17.14
N SER A 35 9.46 3.48 17.98
CA SER A 35 10.37 3.71 19.11
C SER A 35 11.70 4.29 18.65
N ILE A 36 12.34 3.68 17.66
CA ILE A 36 13.65 4.13 17.15
C ILE A 36 13.52 5.56 16.59
N VAL A 37 12.51 5.79 15.75
CA VAL A 37 12.27 7.09 15.12
C VAL A 37 11.99 8.18 16.17
N TYR A 38 11.20 7.88 17.19
CA TYR A 38 10.84 8.82 18.25
C TYR A 38 12.07 9.40 18.96
N TRP A 39 12.99 8.52 19.36
CA TRP A 39 14.22 8.93 20.05
C TRP A 39 15.21 9.60 19.11
N MET A 40 15.30 9.17 17.84
CA MET A 40 16.18 9.80 16.85
C MET A 40 15.72 11.21 16.45
N SER A 41 14.41 11.45 16.40
CA SER A 41 13.84 12.74 16.03
C SER A 41 13.89 13.78 17.16
N GLY A 42 14.19 13.36 18.40
CA GLY A 42 14.26 14.27 19.55
C GLY A 42 12.88 14.81 19.96
N PHE A 43 11.83 14.00 19.85
CA PHE A 43 10.46 14.37 20.24
C PHE A 43 10.30 14.62 21.75
N VAL A 44 9.14 15.13 22.15
CA VAL A 44 8.87 15.56 23.53
C VAL A 44 9.06 14.38 24.49
N HIS A 45 9.84 14.57 25.56
CA HIS A 45 10.13 13.49 26.51
C HIS A 45 8.98 13.30 27.51
N ASN A 46 7.87 12.72 27.03
CA ASN A 46 6.70 12.44 27.85
C ASN A 46 6.13 11.05 27.49
N ALA A 47 5.84 10.24 28.53
CA ALA A 47 5.34 8.88 28.35
C ALA A 47 3.98 8.82 27.64
N LEU A 48 3.08 9.79 27.89
CA LEU A 48 1.78 9.86 27.23
C LEU A 48 1.92 10.24 25.76
N ALA A 49 2.76 11.23 25.44
CA ALA A 49 3.02 11.66 24.06
C ALA A 49 3.67 10.53 23.23
N TYR A 50 4.59 9.80 23.85
CA TYR A 50 5.19 8.61 23.26
C TYR A 50 4.15 7.51 23.00
N ALA A 51 3.32 7.17 24.00
CA ALA A 51 2.30 6.15 23.87
C ALA A 51 1.27 6.49 22.78
N SER A 52 0.82 7.75 22.70
CA SER A 52 -0.09 8.20 21.63
C SER A 52 0.57 8.16 20.25
N PHE A 53 1.84 8.55 20.13
CA PHE A 53 2.54 8.47 18.85
C PHE A 53 2.65 7.02 18.36
N VAL A 54 3.08 6.11 19.24
CA VAL A 54 3.17 4.67 18.92
C VAL A 54 1.79 4.11 18.58
N ALA A 55 0.76 4.45 19.36
CA ALA A 55 -0.61 4.01 19.10
C ALA A 55 -1.11 4.46 17.72
N SER A 56 -0.87 5.73 17.35
CA SER A 56 -1.19 6.26 16.02
C SER A 56 -0.52 5.46 14.90
N CYS A 57 0.79 5.18 15.04
CA CYS A 57 1.53 4.37 14.06
C CYS A 57 0.99 2.94 13.94
N VAL A 58 0.64 2.31 15.06
CA VAL A 58 0.06 0.96 15.09
C VAL A 58 -1.31 0.95 14.41
N CYS A 59 -2.18 1.92 14.71
CA CYS A 59 -3.50 2.04 14.10
C CYS A 59 -3.42 2.23 12.58
N VAL A 60 -2.59 3.18 12.11
CA VAL A 60 -2.37 3.44 10.67
C VAL A 60 -1.86 2.19 9.95
N THR A 61 -0.91 1.47 10.57
CA THR A 61 -0.37 0.22 10.00
C THR A 61 -1.46 -0.85 9.89
N ASN A 62 -2.31 -0.99 10.91
CA ASN A 62 -3.42 -1.95 10.89
C ASN A 62 -4.48 -1.59 9.84
N VAL A 63 -4.76 -0.31 9.61
CA VAL A 63 -5.65 0.12 8.51
C VAL A 63 -5.05 -0.25 7.16
N ALA A 64 -3.77 0.08 6.94
CA ALA A 64 -3.08 -0.20 5.67
C ALA A 64 -3.03 -1.70 5.33
N ILE A 65 -2.80 -2.55 6.35
CA ILE A 65 -2.84 -4.01 6.18
C ILE A 65 -4.26 -4.49 5.83
N SER A 66 -5.27 -3.96 6.51
CA SER A 66 -6.67 -4.32 6.25
C SER A 66 -7.10 -3.92 4.83
N LEU A 67 -6.66 -2.75 4.35
CA LEU A 67 -6.85 -2.32 2.97
C LEU A 67 -6.13 -3.25 1.97
N SER A 68 -4.91 -3.68 2.29
CA SER A 68 -4.13 -4.60 1.46
C SER A 68 -4.82 -5.96 1.34
N TYR A 69 -5.44 -6.45 2.43
CA TYR A 69 -6.24 -7.67 2.40
C TYR A 69 -7.50 -7.54 1.56
N ALA A 70 -8.23 -6.43 1.70
CA ALA A 70 -9.40 -6.16 0.87
C ALA A 70 -9.01 -6.11 -0.61
N ALA A 71 -7.91 -5.42 -0.95
CA ALA A 71 -7.40 -5.35 -2.31
C ALA A 71 -7.03 -6.74 -2.86
N ALA A 72 -6.31 -7.55 -2.08
CA ALA A 72 -5.95 -8.91 -2.50
C ALA A 72 -7.17 -9.79 -2.80
N CYS A 73 -8.24 -9.66 -2.03
CA CYS A 73 -9.50 -10.38 -2.25
C CYS A 73 -10.27 -9.86 -3.47
N ILE A 74 -10.32 -8.54 -3.70
CA ILE A 74 -11.04 -7.91 -4.82
C ILE A 74 -10.37 -8.25 -6.16
N PHE A 75 -9.05 -8.16 -6.24
CA PHE A 75 -8.32 -8.36 -7.49
C PHE A 75 -8.04 -9.83 -7.82
N GLY A 76 -8.24 -10.76 -6.86
CA GLY A 76 -8.09 -12.20 -7.05
C GLY A 76 -6.67 -12.72 -7.29
N THR A 77 -5.71 -11.83 -7.57
CA THR A 77 -4.29 -12.12 -7.75
C THR A 77 -3.45 -11.11 -6.95
N THR A 78 -2.41 -11.58 -6.27
CA THR A 78 -1.54 -10.74 -5.43
C THR A 78 -0.79 -9.70 -6.25
N ASP A 79 -0.39 -10.04 -7.46
CA ASP A 79 0.44 -9.17 -8.31
C ASP A 79 -0.36 -7.95 -8.81
N LEU A 80 -1.62 -8.16 -9.20
CA LEU A 80 -2.51 -7.07 -9.59
C LEU A 80 -2.83 -6.17 -8.38
N ALA A 81 -3.07 -6.75 -7.21
CA ALA A 81 -3.33 -5.98 -6.00
C ALA A 81 -2.14 -5.07 -5.64
N LEU A 82 -0.91 -5.58 -5.72
CA LEU A 82 0.31 -4.80 -5.45
C LEU A 82 0.52 -3.67 -6.47
N ALA A 83 0.12 -3.85 -7.73
CA ALA A 83 0.20 -2.80 -8.75
C ALA A 83 -0.85 -1.70 -8.55
N MET A 84 -2.06 -2.07 -8.10
CA MET A 84 -3.19 -1.14 -7.97
C MET A 84 -3.20 -0.37 -6.64
N LEU A 85 -2.70 -0.98 -5.56
CA LEU A 85 -2.73 -0.36 -4.23
C LEU A 85 -2.03 1.01 -4.16
N PRO A 86 -0.83 1.22 -4.76
CA PRO A 86 -0.16 2.53 -4.74
C PRO A 86 -0.97 3.62 -5.47
N VAL A 87 -1.72 3.26 -6.51
CA VAL A 87 -2.56 4.21 -7.28
C VAL A 87 -3.62 4.85 -6.39
N VAL A 88 -4.11 4.11 -5.39
CA VAL A 88 -5.11 4.58 -4.43
C VAL A 88 -4.44 5.24 -3.21
N VAL A 89 -3.37 4.64 -2.70
CA VAL A 89 -2.70 5.07 -1.45
C VAL A 89 -1.97 6.42 -1.64
N ILE A 90 -1.34 6.66 -2.79
CA ILE A 90 -0.55 7.89 -3.02
C ILE A 90 -1.43 9.16 -2.98
N PRO A 91 -2.59 9.23 -3.67
CA PRO A 91 -3.50 10.36 -3.53
C PRO A 91 -3.99 10.56 -2.09
N LEU A 92 -4.35 9.48 -1.38
CA LEU A 92 -4.79 9.57 0.01
C LEU A 92 -3.70 10.14 0.92
N LEU A 93 -2.44 9.78 0.69
CA LEU A 93 -1.29 10.34 1.40
C LEU A 93 -1.11 11.83 1.09
N ALA A 94 -1.25 12.24 -0.17
CA ALA A 94 -1.12 13.65 -0.58
C ALA A 94 -2.16 14.56 0.10
N PHE A 95 -3.40 14.08 0.25
CA PHE A 95 -4.49 14.78 0.93
C PHE A 95 -4.51 14.55 2.45
N GLY A 96 -3.54 13.82 3.02
CA GLY A 96 -3.49 13.47 4.44
C GLY A 96 -3.03 14.60 5.39
N GLY A 97 -3.10 15.87 4.99
CA GLY A 97 -2.73 17.02 5.83
C GLY A 97 -1.24 17.33 5.94
N PHE A 98 -0.34 16.39 5.65
CA PHE A 98 1.11 16.61 5.68
C PHE A 98 1.64 17.42 4.48
N TYR A 99 1.17 17.11 3.27
CA TYR A 99 1.64 17.79 2.04
C TYR A 99 0.81 19.01 1.69
N ILE A 100 -0.50 18.94 1.91
CA ILE A 100 -1.46 20.01 1.64
C ILE A 100 -2.20 20.27 2.95
N ASN A 101 -2.18 21.54 3.37
CA ASN A 101 -2.91 21.98 4.56
C ASN A 101 -4.42 21.76 4.36
N GLN A 102 -5.07 21.18 5.35
CA GLN A 102 -6.49 20.84 5.28
C GLN A 102 -7.40 22.08 5.16
N GLN A 103 -7.00 23.22 5.72
CA GLN A 103 -7.77 24.48 5.62
C GLN A 103 -7.76 25.07 4.21
N SER A 104 -6.74 24.74 3.42
CA SER A 104 -6.57 25.28 2.06
C SER A 104 -7.30 24.44 1.00
N LEU A 105 -7.97 23.35 1.40
CA LEU A 105 -8.65 22.45 0.47
C LEU A 105 -9.94 23.06 -0.07
N PRO A 106 -10.10 23.17 -1.40
CA PRO A 106 -11.37 23.55 -2.01
C PRO A 106 -12.50 22.55 -1.68
N SER A 107 -13.75 23.04 -1.64
CA SER A 107 -14.92 22.24 -1.24
C SER A 107 -15.10 20.92 -2.01
N TYR A 108 -14.66 20.86 -3.26
CA TYR A 108 -14.74 19.65 -4.10
C TYR A 108 -13.86 18.49 -3.60
N PHE A 109 -12.74 18.77 -2.92
CA PHE A 109 -11.81 17.75 -2.41
C PHE A 109 -12.03 17.40 -0.93
N TYR A 110 -12.93 18.11 -0.25
CA TYR A 110 -13.28 17.90 1.14
C TYR A 110 -13.63 16.44 1.50
N PRO A 111 -14.45 15.69 0.75
CA PRO A 111 -14.79 14.31 1.11
C PRO A 111 -13.60 13.34 1.08
N ILE A 112 -12.55 13.63 0.29
CA ILE A 112 -11.36 12.77 0.20
C ILE A 112 -10.54 12.83 1.50
N LYS A 113 -10.59 13.98 2.21
CA LYS A 113 -9.97 14.13 3.52
C LYS A 113 -10.48 13.06 4.48
N PHE A 114 -11.80 12.85 4.56
CA PHE A 114 -12.41 11.92 5.51
C PHE A 114 -12.16 10.43 5.19
N ILE A 115 -11.87 10.11 3.93
CA ILE A 115 -11.50 8.76 3.51
C ILE A 115 -10.02 8.45 3.81
N SER A 116 -9.18 9.47 3.95
CA SER A 116 -7.74 9.29 4.15
C SER A 116 -7.41 8.90 5.59
N TYR A 117 -7.04 7.64 5.79
CA TYR A 117 -6.50 7.16 7.06
C TYR A 117 -5.13 7.79 7.42
N PHE A 118 -4.41 8.37 6.45
CA PHE A 118 -3.19 9.13 6.73
C PHE A 118 -3.49 10.46 7.42
N GLY A 119 -4.63 11.09 7.10
CA GLY A 119 -5.07 12.34 7.71
C GLY A 119 -5.22 12.19 9.22
N TYR A 120 -6.09 11.28 9.65
CA TYR A 120 -6.33 11.00 11.08
C TYR A 120 -5.05 10.56 11.82
N GLY A 121 -4.21 9.75 11.17
CA GLY A 121 -2.93 9.33 11.75
C GLY A 121 -1.94 10.47 11.94
N TYR A 122 -1.88 11.40 10.99
CA TYR A 122 -1.00 12.57 11.06
C TYR A 122 -1.51 13.61 12.07
N GLU A 123 -2.81 13.88 12.09
CA GLU A 123 -3.45 14.79 13.04
C GLU A 123 -3.22 14.32 14.48
N SER A 124 -3.52 13.05 14.79
CA SER A 124 -3.24 12.46 16.11
C SER A 124 -1.76 12.51 16.50
N ALA A 125 -0.86 12.25 15.55
CA ALA A 125 0.58 12.34 15.80
C ALA A 125 1.01 13.79 16.06
N ALA A 126 0.51 14.75 15.28
CA ALA A 126 0.81 16.18 15.45
C ALA A 126 0.30 16.71 16.80
N ILE A 127 -0.97 16.44 17.14
CA ILE A 127 -1.56 16.83 18.43
C ILE A 127 -0.72 16.27 19.58
N SER A 128 -0.33 14.98 19.52
CA SER A 128 0.45 14.37 20.60
C SER A 128 1.78 15.06 20.90
N GLN A 129 2.40 15.67 19.88
CA GLN A 129 3.71 16.34 20.01
C GLN A 129 3.57 17.82 20.36
N TRP A 130 2.64 18.52 19.73
CA TRP A 130 2.56 19.99 19.81
C TRP A 130 1.75 20.51 20.99
N THR A 131 0.78 19.75 21.52
CA THR A 131 -0.07 20.21 22.65
C THR A 131 0.72 20.53 23.93
N ARG A 132 1.95 20.02 24.08
CA ARG A 132 2.78 20.19 25.29
C ARG A 132 3.99 21.10 25.06
N VAL A 133 4.01 21.86 23.97
CA VAL A 133 5.11 22.77 23.63
C VAL A 133 4.66 24.20 23.90
N ASP A 134 5.00 24.72 25.07
CA ASP A 134 4.58 26.06 25.50
C ASP A 134 5.35 27.20 24.81
N LYS A 135 6.57 26.94 24.33
CA LYS A 135 7.40 27.95 23.68
C LYS A 135 8.36 27.34 22.67
N ILE A 136 8.35 27.88 21.45
CA ILE A 136 9.31 27.53 20.40
C ILE A 136 10.49 28.51 20.43
N PRO A 137 11.74 28.05 20.71
CA PRO A 137 12.90 28.93 20.73
C PRO A 137 13.26 29.42 19.33
N GLY A 138 13.64 30.69 19.19
CA GLY A 138 14.04 31.30 17.91
C GLY A 138 13.09 32.39 17.41
N CYS A 139 11.92 32.51 18.03
CA CYS A 139 10.98 33.61 17.78
C CYS A 139 11.24 34.77 18.76
N ASN A 140 12.16 35.66 18.43
CA ASN A 140 12.31 36.93 19.15
C ASN A 140 11.49 38.01 18.43
N GLN A 141 10.38 38.43 19.05
CA GLN A 141 9.76 39.70 18.69
C GLN A 141 10.78 40.82 18.94
N THR A 142 10.88 41.73 17.97
CA THR A 142 11.63 43.00 17.96
C THR A 142 13.06 42.97 17.37
N THR A 143 13.14 43.28 16.08
CA THR A 143 14.03 44.38 15.66
C THR A 143 13.14 45.49 15.12
N LEU A 144 13.01 46.57 15.88
CA LEU A 144 12.58 47.87 15.35
C LEU A 144 13.58 48.27 14.26
N ASN A 145 13.28 47.99 13.00
CA ASN A 145 13.95 48.71 11.93
C ASN A 145 13.55 50.19 12.06
N SER A 146 14.51 51.08 11.79
CA SER A 146 14.45 52.54 11.95
C SER A 146 13.31 53.27 11.21
N ASN A 147 12.37 52.53 10.62
CA ASN A 147 11.30 53.04 9.76
C ASN A 147 9.89 52.80 10.34
N ASN A 148 9.72 52.42 11.61
CA ASN A 148 8.40 52.20 12.25
C ASN A 148 7.46 51.25 11.45
N LEU A 149 8.03 50.28 10.73
CA LEU A 149 7.27 49.19 10.12
C LEU A 149 7.60 47.93 10.90
N THR A 150 6.60 47.38 11.59
CA THR A 150 6.69 46.09 12.25
C THR A 150 6.80 45.00 11.18
N GLU A 151 8.00 44.45 10.98
CA GLU A 151 8.20 43.23 10.20
C GLU A 151 7.62 42.08 11.02
N TYR A 152 6.42 41.65 10.65
CA TYR A 152 5.76 40.50 11.25
C TYR A 152 6.49 39.26 10.75
N ASN A 153 7.48 38.77 11.49
CA ASN A 153 7.99 37.43 11.25
C ASN A 153 6.82 36.47 11.50
N THR A 154 6.31 35.85 10.44
CA THR A 154 5.35 34.74 10.49
C THR A 154 6.02 33.56 11.18
N CYS A 155 6.04 33.60 12.50
CA CYS A 155 6.77 32.67 13.32
C CYS A 155 5.85 32.25 14.48
N TYR A 156 5.74 30.95 14.68
CA TYR A 156 4.86 30.33 15.66
C TYR A 156 5.49 30.45 17.05
N MET A 157 4.70 30.89 18.03
CA MET A 157 5.21 31.17 19.38
C MET A 157 5.14 29.92 20.26
N ASP A 158 4.06 29.15 20.11
CA ASP A 158 3.81 27.91 20.84
C ASP A 158 3.42 26.77 19.87
N GLY A 159 3.19 25.58 20.42
CA GLY A 159 2.73 24.44 19.65
C GLY A 159 1.25 24.54 19.23
N MET A 160 0.46 25.38 19.90
CA MET A 160 -0.96 25.58 19.56
C MET A 160 -1.08 26.39 18.27
N ASP A 161 -0.29 27.45 18.12
CA ASP A 161 -0.15 28.23 16.88
C ASP A 161 0.21 27.33 15.69
N VAL A 162 1.05 26.31 15.92
CA VAL A 162 1.42 25.33 14.89
C VAL A 162 0.22 24.44 14.53
N LEU A 163 -0.52 23.94 15.52
CA LEU A 163 -1.72 23.12 15.29
C LEU A 163 -2.81 23.92 14.56
N ASP A 164 -3.05 25.17 14.97
CA ASP A 164 -4.00 26.08 14.34
C ASP A 164 -3.61 26.37 12.88
N SER A 165 -2.31 26.54 12.62
CA SER A 165 -1.80 26.72 11.27
C SER A 165 -2.01 25.49 10.37
N LEU A 166 -2.06 24.29 10.95
CA LEU A 166 -2.36 23.04 10.24
C LEU A 166 -3.87 22.74 10.16
N GLY A 167 -4.68 23.46 10.95
CA GLY A 167 -6.12 23.24 11.10
C GLY A 167 -6.47 22.02 11.92
N PHE A 168 -5.64 21.70 12.93
CA PHE A 168 -5.87 20.58 13.85
C PHE A 168 -6.32 21.09 15.20
N GLU A 169 -7.40 20.50 15.72
CA GLU A 169 -7.91 20.82 17.05
C GLU A 169 -7.54 19.70 18.02
N PRO A 170 -6.94 20.01 19.19
CA PRO A 170 -6.47 18.98 20.12
C PRO A 170 -7.58 18.11 20.71
N GLU A 171 -8.83 18.57 20.68
CA GLU A 171 -10.00 17.84 21.16
C GLU A 171 -10.37 16.65 20.25
N ASN A 172 -10.02 16.72 18.97
CA ASN A 172 -10.37 15.70 17.96
C ASN A 172 -9.54 14.43 18.05
N ILE A 173 -8.51 14.37 18.90
CA ILE A 173 -7.65 13.19 19.02
C ILE A 173 -8.43 11.89 19.31
N THR A 174 -9.50 11.97 20.11
CA THR A 174 -10.34 10.79 20.40
C THR A 174 -11.13 10.36 19.17
N PHE A 175 -11.67 11.34 18.43
CA PHE A 175 -12.39 11.12 17.20
C PHE A 175 -11.50 10.41 16.16
N ASP A 176 -10.27 10.87 15.98
CA ASP A 176 -9.30 10.26 15.07
C ASP A 176 -9.05 8.77 15.37
N TYR A 177 -8.80 8.43 16.64
CA TYR A 177 -8.61 7.03 17.03
C TYR A 177 -9.85 6.19 16.78
N THR A 178 -11.04 6.73 17.08
CA THR A 178 -12.29 6.02 16.82
C THR A 178 -12.54 5.82 15.32
N ALA A 179 -12.21 6.81 14.48
CA ALA A 179 -12.30 6.74 13.03
C ALA A 179 -11.30 5.72 12.45
N LEU A 180 -10.08 5.67 12.97
CA LEU A 180 -9.09 4.66 12.56
C LEU A 180 -9.56 3.24 12.93
N ILE A 181 -10.07 3.05 14.15
CA ILE A 181 -10.60 1.74 14.59
C ILE A 181 -11.82 1.33 13.76
N SER A 182 -12.75 2.26 13.49
CA SER A 182 -13.92 1.97 12.66
C SER A 182 -13.51 1.58 11.23
N MET A 183 -12.52 2.26 10.64
CA MET A 183 -11.95 1.90 9.34
C MET A 183 -11.32 0.49 9.36
N ILE A 184 -10.56 0.13 10.39
CA ILE A 184 -9.98 -1.23 10.51
C ILE A 184 -11.10 -2.28 10.47
N LEU A 185 -12.15 -2.08 11.26
CA LEU A 185 -13.28 -3.00 11.31
C LEU A 185 -14.02 -3.05 9.96
N GLY A 186 -14.25 -1.89 9.33
CA GLY A 186 -14.90 -1.78 8.03
C GLY A 186 -14.17 -2.55 6.93
N TRP A 187 -12.86 -2.33 6.77
CA TRP A 187 -12.05 -3.03 5.76
C TRP A 187 -11.98 -4.54 6.01
N ARG A 188 -11.89 -4.98 7.27
CA ARG A 188 -11.89 -6.41 7.61
C ARG A 188 -13.24 -7.07 7.37
N ARG A 189 -14.34 -6.38 7.64
CA ARG A 189 -15.71 -6.84 7.32
C ARG A 189 -15.91 -6.95 5.81
N LEU A 190 -15.46 -5.95 5.04
CA LEU A 190 -15.50 -6.00 3.58
C LEU A 190 -14.71 -7.21 3.04
N THR A 191 -13.51 -7.43 3.56
CA THR A 191 -12.67 -8.57 3.16
C THR A 191 -13.37 -9.91 3.41
N LEU A 192 -13.98 -10.08 4.59
CA LEU A 192 -14.77 -11.26 4.92
C LEU A 192 -15.94 -11.46 3.95
N HIS A 193 -16.74 -10.42 3.74
CA HIS A 193 -17.90 -10.49 2.85
C HIS A 193 -17.50 -10.86 1.42
N VAL A 194 -16.45 -10.25 0.88
CA VAL A 194 -15.95 -10.57 -0.47
C VAL A 194 -15.54 -12.05 -0.53
N ASN A 195 -14.87 -12.54 0.50
CA ASN A 195 -14.42 -13.94 0.56
C ASN A 195 -15.59 -14.93 0.61
N ASP A 196 -16.65 -14.62 1.36
CA ASP A 196 -17.88 -15.43 1.43
C ASP A 196 -18.66 -15.42 0.10
N SER A 197 -18.72 -14.27 -0.57
CA SER A 197 -19.30 -14.16 -1.91
C SER A 197 -18.55 -15.04 -2.91
N PHE A 198 -17.22 -15.04 -2.88
CA PHE A 198 -16.40 -15.90 -3.74
C PHE A 198 -16.60 -17.38 -3.45
N ASP A 199 -16.74 -17.77 -2.18
CA ASP A 199 -17.01 -19.17 -1.83
C ASP A 199 -18.39 -19.64 -2.31
N SER A 200 -19.41 -18.78 -2.16
CA SER A 200 -20.77 -19.03 -2.66
C SER A 200 -20.80 -19.23 -4.18
N LEU A 201 -20.06 -18.41 -4.94
CA LEU A 201 -19.93 -18.56 -6.39
C LEU A 201 -19.22 -19.86 -6.78
N LYS A 202 -18.17 -20.25 -6.05
CA LYS A 202 -17.40 -21.45 -6.32
C LYS A 202 -18.20 -22.73 -6.08
N ASN A 203 -19.02 -22.74 -5.03
CA ASN A 203 -19.91 -23.87 -4.72
C ASN A 203 -21.05 -24.01 -5.73
N GLY A 204 -21.46 -22.91 -6.40
CA GLY A 204 -22.48 -22.91 -7.46
C GLY A 204 -21.96 -23.31 -8.85
N ASN A 205 -20.71 -22.98 -9.21
CA ASN A 205 -20.11 -23.37 -10.49
C ASN A 205 -18.57 -23.47 -10.42
N PRO A 206 -17.99 -24.66 -10.16
CA PRO A 206 -16.55 -24.84 -9.97
C PRO A 206 -15.71 -24.52 -11.21
N SER A 207 -16.28 -24.64 -12.41
CA SER A 207 -15.64 -24.36 -13.71
C SER A 207 -15.42 -22.88 -14.01
N ALA A 208 -16.21 -21.98 -13.41
CA ALA A 208 -16.07 -20.53 -13.61
C ALA A 208 -14.86 -19.95 -12.86
N MET A 209 -14.57 -20.49 -11.67
CA MET A 209 -13.47 -20.05 -10.81
C MET A 209 -12.09 -20.43 -11.36
N GLN A 210 -11.99 -21.58 -12.04
CA GLN A 210 -10.74 -22.06 -12.63
C GLN A 210 -10.27 -21.19 -13.81
N ASN A 211 -11.18 -20.50 -14.49
CA ASN A 211 -10.84 -19.51 -15.53
C ASN A 211 -10.39 -18.16 -14.96
N ILE A 212 -10.75 -17.82 -13.71
CA ILE A 212 -10.34 -16.56 -13.05
C ILE A 212 -8.95 -16.70 -12.42
N THR A 213 -8.62 -17.86 -11.84
CA THR A 213 -7.27 -18.18 -11.35
C THR A 213 -6.25 -18.41 -12.47
N ASN A 214 -6.71 -18.56 -13.71
CA ASN A 214 -5.89 -18.70 -14.91
C ASN A 214 -5.61 -17.36 -15.62
N MET A 215 -5.62 -16.23 -14.91
CA MET A 215 -4.85 -15.07 -15.37
C MET A 215 -3.37 -15.40 -15.18
N ASN A 216 -2.85 -16.20 -16.12
CA ASN A 216 -1.55 -16.81 -16.05
C ASN A 216 -0.46 -15.73 -16.25
N PHE A 217 -0.03 -15.11 -15.15
CA PHE A 217 1.21 -14.32 -15.10
C PHE A 217 2.46 -15.18 -15.39
N GLY A 218 2.31 -16.49 -15.66
CA GLY A 218 3.31 -17.32 -16.36
C GLY A 218 3.70 -16.79 -17.74
N ILE A 219 3.10 -15.68 -18.19
CA ILE A 219 3.67 -14.83 -19.23
C ILE A 219 5.01 -14.19 -18.77
N PHE A 220 5.12 -13.69 -17.55
CA PHE A 220 6.27 -12.86 -17.17
C PHE A 220 7.43 -13.65 -16.56
N LEU A 221 7.15 -14.82 -16.00
CA LEU A 221 8.14 -15.67 -15.34
C LEU A 221 8.02 -17.10 -15.86
N CYS A 222 9.17 -17.65 -16.25
CA CYS A 222 9.27 -19.05 -16.66
C CYS A 222 8.88 -19.96 -15.47
N GLN A 223 7.76 -20.66 -15.60
CA GLN A 223 7.37 -21.72 -14.69
C GLN A 223 7.83 -23.05 -15.27
N ILE A 224 8.67 -23.77 -14.53
CA ILE A 224 9.07 -25.13 -14.89
C ILE A 224 7.83 -26.02 -14.70
N PRO A 225 7.35 -26.72 -15.74
CA PRO A 225 6.19 -27.58 -15.63
C PRO A 225 6.47 -28.71 -14.64
N ASN A 226 5.47 -29.02 -13.83
CA ASN A 226 5.51 -30.19 -12.93
C ASN A 226 5.61 -31.45 -13.83
N PRO A 227 6.51 -32.41 -13.57
CA PRO A 227 6.80 -33.53 -14.47
C PRO A 227 5.63 -34.52 -14.72
N GLN A 228 4.43 -34.23 -14.25
CA GLN A 228 3.23 -35.08 -14.43
C GLN A 228 2.26 -34.58 -15.51
N SER A 229 2.57 -33.49 -16.22
CA SER A 229 1.74 -32.98 -17.32
C SER A 229 2.57 -32.72 -18.58
N GLU A 230 3.13 -33.79 -19.16
CA GLU A 230 3.70 -33.72 -20.51
C GLU A 230 2.60 -33.89 -21.57
N PRO A 231 2.53 -33.01 -22.59
CA PRO A 231 1.88 -33.32 -23.85
C PRO A 231 2.83 -34.17 -24.72
N ASN A 232 2.32 -35.30 -25.21
CA ASN A 232 2.99 -36.42 -25.90
C ASN A 232 3.76 -36.13 -27.21
N ASN A 233 4.19 -34.91 -27.52
CA ASN A 233 4.81 -34.62 -28.82
C ASN A 233 6.10 -33.80 -28.69
N LEU A 234 7.21 -34.45 -28.31
CA LEU A 234 8.57 -34.08 -28.70
C LEU A 234 9.45 -35.34 -28.63
N PRO A 235 10.35 -35.58 -29.61
CA PRO A 235 11.08 -36.84 -29.71
C PRO A 235 12.11 -36.97 -28.57
N LEU A 236 11.94 -38.01 -27.76
CA LEU A 236 12.97 -38.52 -26.86
C LEU A 236 14.20 -38.91 -27.68
N SER A 237 15.35 -38.28 -27.43
CA SER A 237 16.62 -38.97 -27.62
C SER A 237 16.95 -39.71 -26.32
N ASP A 238 16.91 -41.04 -26.40
CA ASP A 238 17.39 -41.94 -25.37
C ASP A 238 18.79 -41.55 -24.89
N ASN A 239 18.93 -41.34 -23.58
CA ASN A 239 20.05 -41.84 -22.77
C ASN A 239 19.80 -41.46 -21.30
N LEU A 240 19.07 -42.35 -20.63
CA LEU A 240 19.21 -42.53 -19.18
C LEU A 240 20.64 -43.04 -18.93
N ASN A 241 21.49 -42.21 -18.31
CA ASN A 241 22.49 -42.59 -17.30
C ASN A 241 23.60 -41.53 -17.18
N LYS A 242 23.26 -40.38 -16.61
CA LYS A 242 24.10 -39.46 -15.81
C LYS A 242 23.19 -38.30 -15.37
N GLU A 243 23.63 -37.51 -14.39
CA GLU A 243 23.04 -36.21 -14.01
C GLU A 243 22.00 -36.20 -12.88
N SER A 244 22.45 -36.46 -11.65
CA SER A 244 21.87 -35.74 -10.48
C SER A 244 22.43 -34.32 -10.34
N GLU A 245 23.45 -33.96 -11.13
CA GLU A 245 24.23 -32.72 -11.00
C GLU A 245 23.78 -31.58 -11.96
N ASP A 246 22.91 -31.87 -12.94
CA ASP A 246 22.51 -30.92 -14.00
C ASP A 246 21.00 -30.56 -14.03
N SER A 247 20.25 -30.83 -12.95
CA SER A 247 18.82 -30.46 -12.86
C SER A 247 18.57 -28.94 -13.01
N TRP A 248 19.44 -28.10 -12.43
CA TRP A 248 19.37 -26.65 -12.55
C TRP A 248 19.78 -26.17 -13.95
N LYS A 249 20.73 -26.83 -14.62
CA LYS A 249 21.11 -26.53 -16.01
C LYS A 249 19.99 -26.89 -16.98
N LYS A 250 19.30 -28.01 -16.76
CA LYS A 250 18.11 -28.41 -17.52
C LYS A 250 16.97 -27.39 -17.36
N SER A 251 16.79 -26.88 -16.15
CA SER A 251 15.82 -25.82 -15.84
C SER A 251 16.18 -24.47 -16.50
N LEU A 252 17.47 -24.11 -16.50
CA LEU A 252 17.98 -22.92 -17.19
C LEU A 252 17.80 -23.02 -18.70
N ASN A 253 18.15 -24.15 -19.30
CA ASN A 253 17.98 -24.40 -20.74
C ASN A 253 16.50 -24.36 -21.15
N TYR A 254 15.60 -24.89 -20.30
CA TYR A 254 14.16 -24.79 -20.50
C TYR A 254 13.68 -23.34 -20.52
N CYS A 255 14.10 -22.53 -19.54
CA CYS A 255 13.71 -21.13 -19.47
C CYS A 255 14.33 -20.27 -20.58
N GLU A 256 15.54 -20.63 -21.04
CA GLU A 256 16.17 -19.99 -22.20
C GLU A 256 15.39 -20.29 -23.48
N GLN A 257 14.97 -21.55 -23.69
CA GLN A 257 14.11 -21.93 -24.81
C GLN A 257 12.76 -21.23 -24.74
N TRP A 258 12.13 -21.24 -23.57
CA TRP A 258 10.86 -20.57 -23.33
C TRP A 258 10.92 -19.07 -23.64
N PHE A 259 12.00 -18.38 -23.23
CA PHE A 259 12.18 -16.95 -23.53
C PHE A 259 12.39 -16.70 -25.03
N LYS A 260 13.11 -17.59 -25.72
CA LYS A 260 13.35 -17.49 -27.17
C LYS A 260 12.08 -17.68 -27.99
N LEU A 261 11.17 -18.57 -27.57
CA LEU A 261 9.89 -18.83 -28.24
C LEU A 261 8.85 -17.69 -28.08
N ARG A 262 9.12 -16.70 -27.23
CA ARG A 262 8.19 -15.64 -26.87
C ARG A 262 8.08 -14.56 -27.94
N SER A 263 6.94 -13.89 -28.04
CA SER A 263 6.76 -12.80 -29.02
C SER A 263 7.63 -11.59 -28.65
N ASP A 264 8.09 -10.82 -29.65
CA ASP A 264 9.07 -9.75 -29.40
C ASP A 264 8.55 -8.65 -28.47
N TRP A 265 7.25 -8.34 -28.51
CA TRP A 265 6.64 -7.38 -27.59
C TRP A 265 6.61 -7.89 -26.15
N GLU A 266 6.41 -9.19 -25.93
CA GLU A 266 6.40 -9.80 -24.60
C GLU A 266 7.81 -9.78 -23.97
N LYS A 267 8.85 -10.00 -24.77
CA LYS A 267 10.24 -9.89 -24.33
C LYS A 267 10.55 -8.47 -23.84
N VAL A 268 10.08 -7.45 -24.56
CA VAL A 268 10.25 -6.04 -24.18
C VAL A 268 9.59 -5.74 -22.84
N VAL A 269 8.38 -6.24 -22.60
CA VAL A 269 7.68 -6.04 -21.33
C VAL A 269 8.42 -6.73 -20.17
N ILE A 270 8.87 -7.97 -20.36
CA ILE A 270 9.63 -8.71 -19.33
C ILE A 270 10.93 -7.97 -18.97
N ILE A 271 11.70 -7.54 -19.97
CA ILE A 271 12.95 -6.80 -19.75
C ILE A 271 12.68 -5.49 -19.01
N ALA A 272 11.63 -4.75 -19.39
CA ALA A 272 11.24 -3.52 -18.72
C ALA A 272 10.85 -3.73 -17.25
N MET A 273 10.13 -4.82 -16.94
CA MET A 273 9.74 -5.16 -15.56
C MET A 273 10.93 -5.59 -14.70
N ILE A 274 11.86 -6.40 -15.26
CA ILE A 274 13.09 -6.79 -14.57
C ILE A 274 13.97 -5.56 -14.29
N LEU A 275 14.09 -4.65 -15.26
CA LEU A 275 14.87 -3.43 -15.11
C LEU A 275 14.24 -2.49 -14.07
N ALA A 276 12.92 -2.37 -14.02
CA ALA A 276 12.22 -1.62 -12.97
C ALA A 276 12.46 -2.22 -11.58
N PHE A 277 12.44 -3.54 -11.44
CA PHE A 277 12.73 -4.23 -10.19
C PHE A 277 14.17 -3.98 -9.72
N LEU A 278 15.16 -4.09 -10.61
CA LEU A 278 16.56 -3.82 -10.28
C LEU A 278 16.79 -2.36 -9.86
N LEU A 279 16.20 -1.40 -10.57
CA LEU A 279 16.26 0.02 -10.20
C LEU A 279 15.61 0.29 -8.84
N SER A 280 14.52 -0.40 -8.52
CA SER A 280 13.84 -0.31 -7.22
C SER A 280 14.70 -0.90 -6.08
N LEU A 281 15.38 -2.03 -6.33
CA LEU A 281 16.32 -2.62 -5.39
C LEU A 281 17.48 -1.67 -5.09
N ILE A 282 18.03 -1.02 -6.13
CA ILE A 282 19.10 -0.03 -5.99
C ILE A 282 18.61 1.17 -5.17
N ALA A 283 17.40 1.68 -5.43
CA ALA A 283 16.81 2.77 -4.64
C ALA A 283 16.62 2.38 -3.17
N PHE A 284 16.18 1.15 -2.88
CA PHE A 284 16.06 0.63 -1.51
C PHE A 284 17.42 0.54 -0.81
N ILE A 285 18.45 0.05 -1.49
CA ILE A 285 19.82 -0.01 -0.97
C ILE A 285 20.34 1.41 -0.66
N LEU A 286 20.12 2.37 -1.56
CA LEU A 286 20.51 3.77 -1.34
C LEU A 286 19.75 4.40 -0.15
N ASN A 287 18.47 4.07 0.03
CA ASN A 287 17.71 4.49 1.21
C ASN A 287 18.27 3.89 2.51
N PHE A 288 18.65 2.60 2.48
CA PHE A 288 19.27 1.94 3.63
C PHE A 288 20.62 2.58 3.99
N PHE A 289 21.47 2.88 3.02
CA PHE A 289 22.71 3.62 3.26
C PHE A 289 22.48 5.06 3.73
N SER A 290 21.39 5.71 3.29
CA SER A 290 20.99 7.02 3.81
C SER A 290 20.61 6.97 5.29
N PHE A 291 19.92 5.90 5.72
CA PHE A 291 19.57 5.67 7.13
C PHE A 291 20.81 5.40 8.00
N CYS A 292 21.78 4.62 7.50
CA CYS A 292 23.04 4.37 8.20
C CYS A 292 23.99 5.59 8.24
N SER A 293 23.81 6.59 7.36
CA SER A 293 24.71 7.74 7.24
C SER A 293 24.30 8.97 8.08
N CYS A 294 23.37 8.82 9.04
CA CYS A 294 22.91 9.90 9.94
C CYS A 294 24.01 10.61 10.77
N ALA A 295 25.29 10.24 10.63
CA ALA A 295 26.42 10.91 11.26
C ALA A 295 27.20 11.88 10.33
N CYS A 296 26.88 12.01 9.04
CA CYS A 296 27.65 12.89 8.13
C CYS A 296 26.79 13.76 7.22
N ARG A 297 27.08 15.06 7.22
CA ARG A 297 26.51 16.11 6.37
C ARG A 297 26.93 15.90 4.90
N LEU A 298 26.28 14.98 4.19
CA LEU A 298 26.57 14.77 2.77
C LEU A 298 25.32 14.87 1.90
N SER A 299 25.09 16.06 1.37
CA SER A 299 24.05 16.44 0.40
C SER A 299 24.19 15.80 -0.99
N ILE A 300 25.06 14.79 -1.15
CA ILE A 300 25.41 14.16 -2.44
C ILE A 300 24.59 12.88 -2.68
N LEU A 301 24.13 12.18 -1.64
CA LEU A 301 23.43 10.89 -1.78
C LEU A 301 21.92 11.03 -2.06
N MET A 302 21.31 12.19 -1.81
CA MET A 302 19.87 12.44 -2.03
C MET A 302 19.51 12.81 -3.49
N ARG A 303 20.50 13.18 -4.32
CA ARG A 303 20.28 13.62 -5.71
C ARG A 303 19.89 12.53 -6.72
N PRO A 304 20.36 11.26 -6.64
CA PRO A 304 19.99 10.23 -7.62
C PRO A 304 18.62 9.58 -7.35
N LEU A 305 18.05 9.71 -6.15
CA LEU A 305 16.79 9.04 -5.77
C LEU A 305 15.58 9.43 -6.66
N PRO A 306 15.35 10.73 -6.95
CA PRO A 306 14.26 11.15 -7.84
C PRO A 306 14.47 10.69 -9.29
N LEU A 307 15.73 10.60 -9.75
CA LEU A 307 16.09 10.10 -11.08
C LEU A 307 15.83 8.60 -11.21
N LEU A 308 16.23 7.82 -10.20
CA LEU A 308 15.97 6.39 -10.12
C LEU A 308 14.46 6.10 -10.08
N ALA A 309 13.70 6.85 -9.27
CA ALA A 309 12.26 6.76 -9.23
C ALA A 309 11.61 7.13 -10.58
N GLY A 310 12.07 8.21 -11.22
CA GLY A 310 11.61 8.59 -12.56
C GLY A 310 11.86 7.50 -13.61
N LEU A 311 13.04 6.87 -13.58
CA LEU A 311 13.37 5.76 -14.49
C LEU A 311 12.50 4.52 -14.22
N THR A 312 12.23 4.17 -12.96
CA THR A 312 11.32 3.06 -12.63
C THR A 312 9.91 3.32 -13.18
N PHE A 313 9.41 4.55 -13.03
CA PHE A 313 8.08 4.92 -13.51
C PHE A 313 7.98 4.84 -15.04
N ILE A 314 9.00 5.32 -15.76
CA ILE A 314 9.07 5.22 -17.23
C ILE A 314 9.08 3.75 -17.67
N CYS A 315 9.90 2.90 -17.04
CA CYS A 315 9.96 1.47 -17.37
C CYS A 315 8.64 0.76 -17.11
N LEU A 316 7.95 1.08 -16.00
CA LEU A 316 6.63 0.54 -15.70
C LEU A 316 5.56 1.02 -16.68
N ILE A 317 5.57 2.30 -17.07
CA ILE A 317 4.65 2.83 -18.09
C ILE A 317 4.85 2.11 -19.43
N ILE A 318 6.10 1.91 -19.85
CA ILE A 318 6.40 1.21 -21.10
C ILE A 318 5.92 -0.25 -21.02
N GLY A 319 6.24 -0.95 -19.93
CA GLY A 319 5.83 -2.34 -19.73
C GLY A 319 4.32 -2.51 -19.68
N LEU A 320 3.63 -1.73 -18.84
CA LEU A 320 2.19 -1.78 -18.66
C LEU A 320 1.44 -1.27 -19.90
N GLY A 321 1.94 -0.20 -20.56
CA GLY A 321 1.33 0.39 -21.75
C GLY A 321 1.37 -0.54 -22.95
N LEU A 322 2.52 -1.17 -23.22
CA LEU A 322 2.65 -2.15 -24.31
C LEU A 322 1.79 -3.40 -24.06
N PHE A 323 1.76 -3.87 -22.81
CA PHE A 323 0.89 -4.98 -22.42
C PHE A 323 -0.59 -4.62 -22.59
N TRP A 324 -1.00 -3.42 -22.18
CA TRP A 324 -2.38 -2.95 -22.29
C TRP A 324 -2.85 -2.83 -23.74
N ILE A 325 -2.03 -2.26 -24.63
CA ILE A 325 -2.37 -2.11 -26.06
C ILE A 325 -2.56 -3.47 -26.73
N LYS A 326 -1.74 -4.47 -26.37
CA LYS A 326 -1.77 -5.79 -27.01
C LYS A 326 -2.80 -6.76 -26.43
N ASN A 327 -3.20 -6.58 -25.18
CA ASN A 327 -4.23 -7.40 -24.53
C ASN A 327 -5.59 -6.70 -24.38
N GLN A 328 -5.88 -5.70 -25.21
CA GLN A 328 -7.12 -4.94 -25.14
C GLN A 328 -8.39 -5.81 -25.19
N ASP A 329 -8.38 -6.87 -26.01
CA ASP A 329 -9.51 -7.80 -26.17
C ASP A 329 -9.75 -8.65 -24.91
N TYR A 330 -8.69 -9.08 -24.23
CA TYR A 330 -8.79 -9.80 -22.96
C TYR A 330 -9.28 -8.89 -21.83
N ILE A 331 -8.79 -7.65 -21.78
CA ILE A 331 -9.23 -6.65 -20.81
C ILE A 331 -10.71 -6.29 -21.04
N ALA A 332 -11.16 -6.23 -22.29
CA ALA A 332 -12.57 -6.02 -22.61
C ALA A 332 -13.48 -7.14 -22.07
N GLN A 333 -13.06 -8.40 -22.15
CA GLN A 333 -13.79 -9.53 -21.56
C GLN A 333 -13.82 -9.48 -20.03
N ILE A 334 -12.73 -9.05 -19.38
CA ILE A 334 -12.71 -8.80 -17.93
C ILE A 334 -13.66 -7.65 -17.58
N LYS A 335 -13.70 -6.58 -18.38
CA LYS A 335 -14.57 -5.41 -18.15
C LYS A 335 -16.06 -5.77 -18.22
N VAL A 336 -16.45 -6.66 -19.12
CA VAL A 336 -17.81 -7.21 -19.19
C VAL A 336 -18.13 -8.03 -17.93
N LYS A 337 -17.22 -8.91 -17.48
CA LYS A 337 -17.41 -9.72 -16.27
C LYS A 337 -17.33 -8.93 -14.95
N VAL A 338 -16.59 -7.82 -14.92
CA VAL A 338 -16.57 -6.88 -13.78
C VAL A 338 -17.84 -6.05 -13.73
N ASN A 339 -18.47 -5.76 -14.87
CA ASN A 339 -19.81 -5.17 -14.88
C ASN A 339 -20.88 -6.17 -14.43
N ASP A 340 -20.65 -7.48 -14.62
CA ASP A 340 -21.50 -8.56 -14.07
C ASP A 340 -21.19 -8.86 -12.57
N LEU A 341 -20.04 -8.40 -12.05
CA LEU A 341 -19.78 -8.37 -10.61
C LEU A 341 -20.61 -7.23 -10.02
N ASP A 342 -21.84 -7.56 -9.66
CA ASP A 342 -22.84 -6.76 -8.96
C ASP A 342 -22.32 -5.41 -8.44
N ILE A 343 -22.25 -4.42 -9.36
CA ILE A 343 -21.84 -3.04 -9.05
C ILE A 343 -22.79 -2.44 -8.01
N ASP A 344 -23.99 -2.98 -7.87
CA ASP A 344 -24.97 -2.55 -6.88
C ASP A 344 -24.59 -2.97 -5.44
N SER A 345 -23.80 -4.04 -5.25
CA SER A 345 -23.21 -4.42 -3.95
C SER A 345 -22.05 -3.50 -3.53
N LEU A 346 -21.16 -3.14 -4.46
CA LEU A 346 -20.11 -2.15 -4.23
C LEU A 346 -20.68 -0.73 -4.06
N LYS A 347 -21.75 -0.39 -4.81
CA LYS A 347 -22.51 0.83 -4.58
C LYS A 347 -23.21 0.82 -3.23
N SER A 348 -23.78 -0.29 -2.77
CA SER A 348 -24.37 -0.38 -1.43
C SER A 348 -23.31 -0.10 -0.36
N SER A 349 -22.14 -0.72 -0.46
CA SER A 349 -21.04 -0.47 0.49
C SER A 349 -20.49 0.95 0.38
N ALA A 350 -20.42 1.53 -0.82
CA ALA A 350 -20.01 2.93 -1.02
C ALA A 350 -21.08 3.92 -0.54
N VAL A 351 -22.37 3.59 -0.68
CA VAL A 351 -23.51 4.35 -0.15
C VAL A 351 -23.53 4.26 1.37
N ASP A 352 -23.20 3.12 1.97
CA ASP A 352 -23.05 2.98 3.41
C ASP A 352 -21.84 3.77 3.94
N LEU A 353 -20.76 3.84 3.17
CA LEU A 353 -19.58 4.67 3.49
C LEU A 353 -19.87 6.17 3.33
N VAL A 354 -20.64 6.57 2.30
CA VAL A 354 -21.10 7.95 2.10
C VAL A 354 -22.14 8.35 3.14
N LYS A 355 -23.03 7.44 3.53
CA LYS A 355 -24.02 7.66 4.60
C LYS A 355 -23.33 7.77 5.95
N PHE A 356 -22.33 6.95 6.22
CA PHE A 356 -21.47 7.10 7.39
C PHE A 356 -20.71 8.44 7.40
N VAL A 357 -20.17 8.88 6.25
CA VAL A 357 -19.54 10.21 6.13
C VAL A 357 -20.54 11.35 6.36
N ASN A 358 -21.76 11.24 5.83
CA ASN A 358 -22.81 12.25 6.05
C ASN A 358 -23.32 12.25 7.50
N ASP A 359 -23.41 11.09 8.15
CA ASP A 359 -23.77 10.98 9.57
C ASP A 359 -22.66 11.53 10.49
N LEU A 360 -21.41 11.59 10.03
CA LEU A 360 -20.30 12.25 10.74
C LEU A 360 -20.33 13.79 10.58
N ASP A 361 -20.81 14.30 9.44
CA ASP A 361 -21.00 15.74 9.20
C ASP A 361 -22.14 16.34 10.03
N GLU A 362 -23.13 15.54 10.47
CA GLU A 362 -24.21 15.99 11.38
C GLU A 362 -23.80 16.01 12.87
N VAL A 363 -22.61 15.48 13.22
CA VAL A 363 -22.13 15.39 14.61
C VAL A 363 -21.06 16.46 14.94
N ASN A 364 -20.50 17.12 13.93
CA ASN A 364 -19.77 18.39 14.06
C ASN A 364 -20.72 19.60 13.95
#